data_AF-A0A3N0DFD3-F1
#
_entry.id   AF-A0A3N0DFD3-F1
#
_cell.length_a   1.000
_cell.length_b   1.000
_cell.length_c   1.000
_cell.angle_alpha   90.00
_cell.angle_beta   90.00
_cell.angle_gamma   90.00
#
_symmetry.space_group_name_H-M   'P 1'
#
loop_
_entity.id
_entity.type
_entity.pdbx_description
1 polymer ?
#
loop_
_entity_poly.entity_id
_entity_poly.type
_entity_poly.pdbx_seq_one_letter_code
_entity_poly.pdbx_strand_id
1 'polypeptide(L)'
;MVMALQHGVLPKTLHVGEPTPKVDWSAGAVALLTEETAWPSTGQPRRAGVSSFGISGTNTHAVLEQAPDDEPVSVSESPGVVPWVISARTADALRAQARQLREYVEQRPGLDTAAVADTLVNGRALFEHRAVVLAEAPDAVAAALDALAAGQPHTHLVRARPRPSARPCWCSRGRDAVGRYGCRTPRLHACVRGVHCPL
;
A
#
# COMPACT_ATOMS: atom_id res chain seq x y z
N MET A 1 -6.18 21.41 -0.95
CA MET A 1 -5.63 21.95 0.32
C MET A 1 -4.90 20.94 1.18
N VAL A 2 -5.37 19.70 1.37
CA VAL A 2 -4.65 18.69 2.19
C VAL A 2 -3.19 18.49 1.71
N MET A 3 -2.97 18.31 0.41
CA MET A 3 -1.59 18.19 -0.13
C MET A 3 -0.74 19.44 0.12
N ALA A 4 -1.33 20.63 0.11
CA ALA A 4 -0.63 21.88 0.40
C ALA A 4 -0.19 21.96 1.87
N LEU A 5 -1.01 21.43 2.79
CA LEU A 5 -0.65 21.28 4.20
C LEU A 5 0.47 20.25 4.37
N GLN A 6 0.37 19.09 3.72
CA GLN A 6 1.38 18.02 3.79
C GLN A 6 2.74 18.44 3.24
N HIS A 7 2.77 19.16 2.12
CA HIS A 7 4.01 19.60 1.50
C HIS A 7 4.50 20.96 2.02
N GLY A 8 3.69 21.68 2.80
CA GLY A 8 4.02 23.03 3.26
C GLY A 8 4.19 24.03 2.11
N VAL A 9 3.45 23.86 1.01
CA VAL A 9 3.54 24.69 -0.19
C VAL A 9 2.12 25.06 -0.66
N LEU A 10 1.92 26.35 -0.95
CA LEU A 10 0.70 26.89 -1.52
C LEU A 10 0.76 26.81 -3.05
N PRO A 11 -0.11 26.02 -3.71
CA PRO A 11 -0.05 25.83 -5.15
C PRO A 11 -0.59 27.05 -5.91
N LYS A 12 0.07 27.43 -7.01
CA LYS A 12 -0.36 28.54 -7.88
C LYS A 12 -1.82 28.38 -8.34
N THR A 13 -2.56 29.48 -8.35
CA THR A 13 -3.85 29.56 -9.04
C THR A 13 -3.62 29.79 -10.53
N LEU A 14 -4.08 28.85 -11.37
CA LEU A 14 -3.99 28.96 -12.81
C LEU A 14 -5.04 29.92 -13.38
N HIS A 15 -4.75 30.48 -14.56
CA HIS A 15 -5.63 31.40 -15.30
C HIS A 15 -5.99 32.70 -14.56
N VAL A 16 -5.20 33.07 -13.56
CA VAL A 16 -5.25 34.40 -12.95
C VAL A 16 -4.32 35.33 -13.74
N GLY A 17 -4.92 36.23 -14.52
CA GLY A 17 -4.24 37.34 -15.19
C GLY A 17 -4.32 38.60 -14.32
N GLU A 18 -5.09 39.59 -14.77
CA GLU A 18 -5.38 40.79 -13.98
C GLU A 18 -6.49 40.51 -12.94
N PRO A 19 -6.31 40.90 -11.67
CA PRO A 19 -7.35 40.80 -10.65
C PRO A 19 -8.62 41.57 -11.05
N THR A 20 -9.81 41.05 -10.72
CA THR A 20 -11.05 41.74 -11.09
C THR A 20 -11.17 43.09 -10.36
N PRO A 21 -11.57 44.18 -11.04
CA PRO A 21 -11.79 45.48 -10.40
C PRO A 21 -13.05 45.51 -9.51
N LYS A 22 -13.86 44.45 -9.53
CA LYS A 22 -15.06 44.32 -8.69
C LYS A 22 -14.73 44.02 -7.21
N VAL A 23 -13.48 43.74 -6.91
CA VAL A 23 -12.98 43.50 -5.55
C VAL A 23 -11.97 44.59 -5.23
N ASP A 24 -12.14 45.25 -4.08
CA ASP A 24 -11.10 46.12 -3.54
C ASP A 24 -10.02 45.27 -2.87
N TRP A 25 -8.95 45.00 -3.61
CA TRP A 25 -7.81 44.21 -3.13
C TRP A 25 -6.92 44.99 -2.16
N SER A 26 -7.02 46.33 -2.10
CA SER A 26 -6.16 47.17 -1.26
C SER A 26 -6.62 47.24 0.19
N ALA A 27 -7.92 47.06 0.43
CA ALA A 27 -8.52 47.10 1.76
C ALA A 27 -8.50 45.74 2.49
N GLY A 28 -8.09 44.66 1.81
CA GLY A 28 -8.25 43.28 2.30
C GLY A 28 -6.98 42.67 2.90
N ALA A 29 -7.18 41.72 3.82
CA ALA A 29 -6.12 40.80 4.28
C ALA A 29 -5.94 39.59 3.33
N VAL A 30 -6.44 39.69 2.10
CA VAL A 30 -6.46 38.60 1.11
C VAL A 30 -5.68 39.03 -0.14
N ALA A 31 -4.89 38.10 -0.67
CA ALA A 31 -4.16 38.28 -1.91
C ALA A 31 -4.39 37.08 -2.83
N LEU A 32 -4.33 37.32 -4.14
CA LEU A 32 -4.37 36.24 -5.12
C LEU A 32 -3.03 35.52 -5.17
N LEU A 33 -3.06 34.19 -5.09
CA LEU A 33 -1.88 33.35 -5.18
C LEU A 33 -1.55 33.06 -6.65
N THR A 34 -0.74 33.92 -7.25
CA THR A 34 -0.37 33.89 -8.68
C THR A 34 0.86 33.02 -8.98
N GLU A 35 1.53 32.54 -7.94
CA GLU A 35 2.75 31.74 -8.03
C GLU A 35 2.82 30.74 -6.87
N GLU A 36 3.55 29.64 -7.10
CA GLU A 36 3.77 28.64 -6.06
C GLU A 36 4.61 29.26 -4.95
N THR A 37 4.13 29.19 -3.71
CA THR A 37 4.75 29.88 -2.59
C THR A 37 4.92 28.93 -1.42
N ALA A 38 6.09 28.95 -0.77
CA ALA A 38 6.30 28.22 0.47
C ALA A 38 5.30 28.67 1.54
N TRP A 39 4.63 27.74 2.20
CA TRP A 39 3.70 28.06 3.27
C TRP A 39 4.50 28.38 4.54
N PRO A 40 4.48 29.64 5.02
CA PRO A 40 5.34 30.06 6.12
C PRO A 40 5.11 29.23 7.38
N SER A 41 6.21 28.93 8.09
CA SER A 41 6.16 28.37 9.44
C SER A 41 6.15 29.52 10.44
N THR A 42 5.11 29.57 11.27
CA THR A 42 4.90 30.64 12.28
C THR A 42 4.96 30.11 13.71
N GLY A 43 5.36 28.85 13.90
CA GLY A 43 5.28 28.15 15.19
C GLY A 43 3.85 27.72 15.58
N GLN A 44 2.87 27.91 14.70
CA GLN A 44 1.49 27.45 14.84
C GLN A 44 1.14 26.50 13.69
N PRO A 45 0.20 25.55 13.89
CA PRO A 45 -0.28 24.70 12.81
C PRO A 45 -0.83 25.54 11.65
N ARG A 46 -0.46 25.19 10.42
CA ARG A 46 -1.02 25.83 9.22
C ARG A 46 -2.51 25.57 9.15
N ARG A 47 -3.30 26.58 8.77
CA ARG A 47 -4.75 26.49 8.64
C ARG A 47 -5.22 26.98 7.27
N ALA A 48 -6.20 26.29 6.71
CA ALA A 48 -6.78 26.62 5.41
C ALA A 48 -8.31 26.66 5.50
N GLY A 49 -8.92 27.71 4.95
CA GLY A 49 -10.36 27.72 4.67
C GLY A 49 -10.64 27.13 3.28
N VAL A 50 -11.64 26.27 3.17
CA VAL A 50 -12.17 25.77 1.89
C VAL A 50 -13.66 26.10 1.83
N SER A 51 -14.05 26.93 0.87
CA SER A 51 -15.44 27.32 0.64
C SER A 51 -15.96 26.73 -0.67
N SER A 52 -17.21 26.29 -0.67
CA SER A 52 -17.94 25.90 -1.88
C SER A 52 -19.33 26.52 -1.87
N PHE A 53 -19.68 27.17 -2.97
CA PHE A 53 -20.92 27.92 -3.15
C PHE A 53 -21.70 27.32 -4.31
N GLY A 54 -22.84 26.69 -4.02
CA GLY A 54 -23.71 26.08 -5.01
C GLY A 54 -24.61 27.10 -5.70
N ILE A 55 -24.90 26.89 -6.98
CA ILE A 55 -25.76 27.80 -7.77
C ILE A 55 -27.18 27.96 -7.20
N SER A 56 -27.68 26.96 -6.48
CA SER A 56 -28.96 27.00 -5.77
C SER A 56 -28.95 27.84 -4.49
N GLY A 57 -27.80 28.38 -4.10
CA GLY A 57 -27.60 29.12 -2.84
C GLY A 57 -27.12 28.27 -1.66
N THR A 58 -26.87 26.97 -1.85
CA THR A 58 -26.32 26.11 -0.79
C THR A 58 -24.82 26.36 -0.64
N ASN A 59 -24.41 26.85 0.53
CA ASN A 59 -23.02 27.19 0.82
C ASN A 59 -22.45 26.23 1.86
N THR A 60 -21.20 25.82 1.66
CA THR A 60 -20.45 24.98 2.61
C THR A 60 -19.06 25.57 2.84
N HIS A 61 -18.57 25.45 4.07
CA HIS A 61 -17.26 25.93 4.46
C HIS A 61 -16.60 24.93 5.41
N ALA A 62 -15.32 24.66 5.18
CA ALA A 62 -14.50 23.80 6.04
C ALA A 62 -13.21 24.53 6.41
N VAL A 63 -12.81 24.39 7.66
CA VAL A 63 -11.49 24.80 8.16
C VAL A 63 -10.64 23.55 8.32
N LEU A 64 -9.50 23.51 7.64
CA LEU A 64 -8.52 22.45 7.72
C LEU A 64 -7.32 22.93 8.54
N GLU A 65 -6.79 22.06 9.39
CA GLU A 65 -5.59 22.31 10.17
C GLU A 65 -4.53 21.25 9.83
N GLN A 66 -3.26 21.65 9.83
CA GLN A 66 -2.12 20.75 9.73
C GLN A 66 -2.18 19.71 10.86
N ALA A 67 -1.95 18.44 10.52
CA ALA A 67 -1.81 17.39 11.53
C ALA A 67 -0.59 17.67 12.42
N PRO A 68 -0.59 17.18 13.67
CA PRO A 68 0.63 17.15 14.49
C PRO A 68 1.77 16.46 13.72
N ASP A 69 3.01 16.83 14.02
CA ASP A 69 4.17 16.15 13.46
C ASP A 69 4.16 14.68 13.91
N ASP A 70 4.40 13.76 12.97
CA ASP A 70 4.51 12.33 13.29
C ASP A 70 5.75 12.10 14.16
N GLU A 71 5.59 11.34 15.25
CA GLU A 71 6.74 10.87 16.02
C GLU A 71 7.61 9.97 15.12
N PRO A 72 8.95 10.10 15.17
CA PRO A 72 9.82 9.27 14.35
C PRO A 72 9.65 7.80 14.75
N VAL A 73 9.02 7.02 13.87
CA VAL A 73 8.89 5.57 14.05
C VAL A 73 10.27 4.95 13.87
N SER A 74 10.79 4.33 14.93
CA SER A 74 12.04 3.60 14.87
C SER A 74 11.90 2.41 13.92
N VAL A 75 12.72 2.38 12.87
CA VAL A 75 12.85 1.21 11.98
C VAL A 75 13.30 0.03 12.84
N SER A 76 12.42 -0.96 12.99
CA SER A 76 12.76 -2.13 13.78
C SER A 76 13.53 -3.11 12.92
N GLU A 77 14.74 -3.49 13.35
CA GLU A 77 15.47 -4.58 12.70
C GLU A 77 14.65 -5.86 12.85
N SER A 78 13.98 -6.28 11.79
CA SER A 78 13.23 -7.53 11.77
C SER A 78 14.20 -8.68 11.50
N PRO A 79 14.41 -9.61 12.45
CA PRO A 79 15.31 -10.72 12.21
C PRO A 79 14.68 -11.70 11.23
N GLY A 80 15.18 -11.70 9.99
CA GLY A 80 14.92 -12.72 8.96
C GLY A 80 13.87 -12.35 7.90
N VAL A 81 13.45 -13.35 7.14
CA VAL A 81 12.55 -13.20 5.99
C VAL A 81 11.14 -12.81 6.44
N VAL A 82 10.68 -11.63 6.04
CA VAL A 82 9.30 -11.17 6.27
C VAL A 82 8.43 -11.41 5.01
N PRO A 83 7.33 -12.18 5.09
CA PRO A 83 6.49 -12.47 3.91
C PRO A 83 5.72 -11.24 3.42
N TRP A 84 5.88 -10.89 2.14
CA TRP A 84 5.08 -9.84 1.50
C TRP A 84 3.89 -10.46 0.78
N VAL A 85 2.69 -10.28 1.33
CA VAL A 85 1.45 -10.83 0.78
C VAL A 85 0.81 -9.83 -0.18
N ILE A 86 0.68 -10.20 -1.45
CA ILE A 86 0.04 -9.37 -2.47
C ILE A 86 -1.23 -10.08 -2.92
N SER A 87 -2.34 -9.36 -2.98
CA SER A 87 -3.61 -9.94 -3.42
C SER A 87 -4.40 -9.02 -4.35
N ALA A 88 -5.22 -9.63 -5.21
CA ALA A 88 -6.12 -8.92 -6.12
C ALA A 88 -7.32 -9.79 -6.52
N ARG A 89 -8.34 -9.16 -7.10
CA ARG A 89 -9.54 -9.85 -7.61
C ARG A 89 -9.32 -10.60 -8.92
N THR A 90 -8.25 -10.29 -9.64
CA THR A 90 -7.92 -10.95 -10.90
C THR A 90 -6.42 -11.19 -11.00
N ALA A 91 -6.01 -12.13 -11.84
CA ALA A 91 -4.60 -12.41 -12.09
C ALA A 91 -3.87 -11.20 -12.70
N ASP A 92 -4.51 -10.44 -13.58
CA ASP A 92 -3.88 -9.25 -14.20
C ASP A 92 -3.76 -8.09 -13.21
N ALA A 93 -4.75 -7.90 -12.34
CA ALA A 93 -4.66 -6.94 -11.25
C ALA A 93 -3.55 -7.33 -10.25
N LEU A 94 -3.33 -8.62 -10.00
CA LEU A 94 -2.22 -9.09 -9.16
C LEU A 94 -0.86 -8.71 -9.77
N ARG A 95 -0.70 -8.85 -11.09
CA ARG A 95 0.51 -8.43 -11.81
C ARG A 95 0.70 -6.92 -11.76
N ALA A 96 -0.38 -6.15 -11.92
CA ALA A 96 -0.34 -4.70 -11.82
C ALA A 96 0.07 -4.23 -10.41
N GLN A 97 -0.48 -4.84 -9.35
CA GLN A 97 -0.07 -4.57 -7.97
C GLN A 97 1.42 -4.85 -7.74
N ALA A 98 1.94 -5.93 -8.31
CA ALA A 98 3.37 -6.25 -8.20
C ALA A 98 4.26 -5.19 -8.85
N ARG A 99 3.87 -4.67 -10.03
CA ARG A 99 4.60 -3.59 -10.71
C ARG A 99 4.60 -2.30 -9.89
N GLN A 100 3.43 -1.88 -9.40
CA GLN A 100 3.31 -0.69 -8.57
C GLN A 100 4.13 -0.80 -7.29
N LEU A 101 4.13 -1.97 -6.63
CA LEU A 101 4.93 -2.19 -5.44
C LEU A 101 6.43 -2.18 -5.75
N ARG A 102 6.85 -2.74 -6.88
CA ARG A 102 8.25 -2.70 -7.34
C ARG A 102 8.74 -1.27 -7.53
N GLU A 103 7.97 -0.47 -8.26
CA GLU A 103 8.26 0.95 -8.50
C GLU A 103 8.29 1.75 -7.19
N TYR A 104 7.35 1.48 -6.28
CA TYR A 104 7.26 2.16 -4.98
C TYR A 104 8.51 1.92 -4.12
N VAL A 105 8.98 0.67 -4.05
CA VAL A 105 10.17 0.28 -3.27
C VAL A 105 11.46 0.79 -3.94
N GLU A 106 11.52 0.80 -5.27
CA GLU A 106 12.66 1.35 -6.00
C GLU A 106 12.94 2.82 -5.67
N GLN A 107 11.87 3.61 -5.62
CA GLN A 107 11.95 5.05 -5.35
C GLN A 107 12.29 5.37 -3.89
N ARG A 108 12.35 4.37 -3.01
CA ARG A 108 12.50 4.54 -1.55
C ARG A 108 13.48 3.52 -0.99
N PRO A 109 14.79 3.63 -1.29
CA PRO A 109 15.79 2.81 -0.65
C PRO A 109 15.77 3.05 0.87
N GLY A 110 15.81 1.98 1.67
CA GLY A 110 15.77 2.05 3.13
C GLY A 110 14.38 1.97 3.77
N LEU A 111 13.33 1.62 3.00
CA LEU A 111 12.04 1.28 3.59
C LEU A 111 12.14 0.11 4.58
N ASP A 112 11.43 0.23 5.69
CA ASP A 112 11.24 -0.87 6.64
C ASP A 112 10.40 -1.97 5.97
N THR A 113 11.05 -3.11 5.71
CA THR A 113 10.43 -4.26 5.02
C THR A 113 9.30 -4.88 5.83
N ALA A 114 9.33 -4.78 7.16
CA ALA A 114 8.28 -5.27 8.02
C ALA A 114 7.07 -4.33 8.03
N ALA A 115 7.30 -3.02 8.03
CA ALA A 115 6.22 -2.04 7.88
C ALA A 115 5.49 -2.19 6.54
N VAL A 116 6.22 -2.47 5.45
CA VAL A 116 5.63 -2.79 4.15
C VAL A 116 4.77 -4.06 4.24
N ALA A 117 5.31 -5.13 4.81
CA ALA A 117 4.58 -6.39 4.98
C ALA A 117 3.30 -6.23 5.81
N ASP A 118 3.37 -5.50 6.92
CA ASP A 118 2.24 -5.20 7.78
C ASP A 118 1.16 -4.42 7.02
N THR A 119 1.55 -3.37 6.31
CA THR A 119 0.64 -2.57 5.49
C THR A 119 -0.06 -3.41 4.41
N LEU A 120 0.65 -4.36 3.80
CA LEU A 120 0.10 -5.24 2.78
C LEU A 120 -0.98 -6.20 3.31
N VAL A 121 -0.92 -6.57 4.60
CA VAL A 121 -1.86 -7.49 5.23
C VAL A 121 -2.98 -6.76 5.98
N ASN A 122 -2.63 -5.74 6.78
CA ASN A 122 -3.54 -5.06 7.69
C ASN A 122 -4.09 -3.75 7.11
N GLY A 123 -3.35 -3.10 6.21
CA GLY A 123 -3.74 -1.83 5.57
C GLY A 123 -4.43 -1.98 4.21
N ARG A 124 -4.71 -3.21 3.76
CA ARG A 124 -5.29 -3.50 2.45
C ARG A 124 -6.35 -4.59 2.53
N ALA A 125 -7.33 -4.53 1.64
CA ALA A 125 -8.28 -5.64 1.48
C ALA A 125 -7.57 -6.87 0.90
N LEU A 126 -7.92 -8.06 1.40
CA LEU A 126 -7.39 -9.34 0.94
C LEU A 126 -8.34 -10.03 -0.04
N PHE A 127 -7.82 -10.42 -1.20
CA PHE A 127 -8.57 -11.06 -2.28
C PHE A 127 -8.06 -12.47 -2.60
N GLU A 128 -8.73 -13.15 -3.53
CA GLU A 128 -8.59 -14.57 -3.85
C GLU A 128 -7.36 -14.92 -4.70
N HIS A 129 -6.91 -14.02 -5.59
CA HIS A 129 -5.63 -14.19 -6.28
C HIS A 129 -4.53 -13.67 -5.38
N ARG A 130 -3.67 -14.56 -4.87
CA ARG A 130 -2.62 -14.21 -3.90
C ARG A 130 -1.24 -14.66 -4.37
N ALA A 131 -0.26 -13.83 -4.08
CA ALA A 131 1.15 -14.16 -4.16
C ALA A 131 1.85 -13.78 -2.86
N VAL A 132 2.90 -14.50 -2.51
CA VAL A 132 3.75 -14.22 -1.37
C VAL A 132 5.19 -14.16 -1.86
N VAL A 133 5.84 -13.03 -1.62
CA VAL A 133 7.29 -12.87 -1.84
C VAL A 133 8.01 -13.19 -0.52
N LEU A 134 9.01 -14.07 -0.59
CA LEU A 134 9.77 -14.58 0.55
C LEU A 134 11.28 -14.36 0.28
N ALA A 135 11.76 -13.16 0.58
CA ALA A 135 13.17 -12.81 0.45
C ALA A 135 13.56 -11.77 1.52
N GLU A 136 14.82 -11.80 1.93
CA GLU A 136 15.41 -10.84 2.87
C GLU A 136 16.17 -9.73 2.11
N ALA A 137 16.96 -10.10 1.10
CA ALA A 137 17.72 -9.15 0.31
C ALA A 137 16.80 -8.30 -0.59
N PRO A 138 16.96 -6.96 -0.60
CA PRO A 138 16.16 -6.06 -1.44
C PRO A 138 16.15 -6.44 -2.92
N ASP A 139 17.30 -6.86 -3.47
CA ASP A 139 17.42 -7.28 -4.88
C ASP A 139 16.62 -8.55 -5.18
N ALA A 140 16.57 -9.49 -4.22
CA ALA A 140 15.80 -10.72 -4.36
C ALA A 140 14.29 -10.45 -4.25
N VAL A 141 13.87 -9.48 -3.43
CA VAL A 141 12.49 -8.98 -3.37
C VAL A 141 12.12 -8.34 -4.71
N ALA A 142 12.97 -7.45 -5.23
CA ALA A 142 12.78 -6.78 -6.52
C ALA A 142 12.60 -7.80 -7.66
N ALA A 143 13.52 -8.76 -7.79
CA ALA A 143 13.45 -9.80 -8.81
C ALA A 143 12.17 -10.66 -8.71
N ALA A 144 11.72 -10.98 -7.48
CA ALA A 144 10.48 -11.72 -7.28
C ALA A 144 9.23 -10.91 -7.66
N LEU A 145 9.23 -9.60 -7.42
CA LEU A 145 8.16 -8.69 -7.85
C LEU A 145 8.11 -8.55 -9.37
N ASP A 146 9.27 -8.43 -10.03
CA ASP A 146 9.39 -8.39 -11.49
C ASP A 146 8.87 -9.67 -12.12
N ALA A 147 9.27 -10.83 -11.59
CA ALA A 147 8.75 -12.12 -12.04
C ALA A 147 7.23 -12.23 -11.83
N LEU A 148 6.70 -11.76 -10.70
CA LEU A 148 5.26 -11.73 -10.46
C LEU A 148 4.54 -10.83 -11.47
N ALA A 149 5.06 -9.63 -11.74
CA ALA A 149 4.51 -8.69 -12.71
C ALA A 149 4.52 -9.25 -14.14
N ALA A 150 5.57 -10.01 -14.50
CA ALA A 150 5.68 -10.72 -15.77
C ALA A 150 4.83 -12.01 -15.84
N GLY A 151 4.23 -12.44 -14.72
CA GLY A 151 3.51 -13.71 -14.63
C GLY A 151 4.41 -14.95 -14.64
N GLN A 152 5.71 -14.80 -14.40
CA GLN A 152 6.70 -15.86 -14.42
C GLN A 152 6.90 -16.51 -13.03
N PRO A 153 7.32 -17.78 -12.96
CA PRO A 153 7.72 -18.41 -11.70
C PRO A 153 9.07 -17.86 -11.21
N HIS A 154 9.28 -17.85 -9.90
CA HIS A 154 10.55 -17.41 -9.29
C HIS A 154 10.77 -18.12 -7.95
N THR A 155 12.03 -18.36 -7.56
CA THR A 155 12.39 -19.14 -6.35
C THR A 155 11.85 -18.52 -5.06
N HIS A 156 11.81 -17.18 -5.00
CA HIS A 156 11.30 -16.42 -3.86
C HIS A 156 9.80 -16.05 -3.98
N LEU A 157 9.07 -16.66 -4.92
CA LEU A 157 7.68 -16.32 -5.22
C LEU A 157 6.76 -17.52 -5.10
N VAL A 158 5.83 -17.47 -4.16
CA VAL A 158 4.75 -18.47 -4.02
C VAL A 158 3.45 -17.87 -4.53
N ARG A 159 2.77 -18.55 -5.46
CA ARG A 159 1.46 -18.12 -5.99
C ARG A 159 0.37 -19.08 -5.57
N ALA A 160 -0.66 -18.57 -4.92
CA ALA A 160 -1.87 -19.32 -4.63
C ALA A 160 -2.92 -19.02 -5.70
N ARG A 161 -3.54 -20.10 -6.21
CA ARG A 161 -4.80 -19.99 -6.94
C ARG A 161 -5.96 -20.22 -5.96
N PRO A 162 -7.10 -19.55 -6.15
CA PRO A 162 -8.30 -19.85 -5.38
C PRO A 162 -8.61 -21.35 -5.49
N ARG A 163 -8.74 -22.03 -4.35
CA ARG A 163 -9.23 -23.41 -4.29
C ARG A 163 -10.41 -23.45 -3.32
N PRO A 164 -11.54 -24.09 -3.69
CA PRO A 164 -12.60 -24.35 -2.73
C PRO A 164 -12.05 -25.31 -1.67
N SER A 165 -11.97 -24.83 -0.42
CA SER A 165 -11.62 -25.56 0.81
C SER A 165 -10.43 -26.53 0.72
N ALA A 166 -9.23 -26.07 1.07
CA ALA A 166 -8.13 -26.96 1.42
C ALA A 166 -8.09 -27.15 2.95
N ARG A 167 -8.23 -28.38 3.43
CA ARG A 167 -7.96 -28.72 4.83
C ARG A 167 -6.44 -28.81 5.02
N PRO A 168 -5.84 -28.10 6.00
CA PRO A 168 -4.42 -28.25 6.27
C PRO A 168 -4.13 -29.67 6.77
N CYS A 169 -3.13 -30.32 6.18
CA CYS A 169 -2.59 -31.60 6.66
C CYS A 169 -1.31 -31.34 7.45
N TRP A 170 -1.22 -31.89 8.66
CA TRP A 170 -0.01 -31.83 9.47
C TRP A 170 0.71 -33.18 9.41
N CYS A 171 1.96 -33.16 8.97
CA CYS A 171 2.85 -34.32 8.98
C CYS A 171 4.01 -34.03 9.93
N SER A 172 4.05 -34.70 11.07
CA SER A 172 5.21 -34.70 11.97
C SER A 172 6.27 -35.69 11.47
N ARG A 173 7.55 -35.32 11.51
CA ARG A 173 8.64 -36.30 11.38
C ARG A 173 8.70 -37.13 12.67
N GLY A 174 8.00 -38.27 12.66
CA GLY A 174 8.06 -39.32 13.66
C GLY A 174 7.55 -40.62 13.02
N ARG A 175 8.20 -41.75 13.33
CA ARG A 175 7.61 -43.06 13.01
C ARG A 175 6.24 -43.10 13.70
N ASP A 176 5.22 -43.48 12.95
CA ASP A 176 3.81 -43.58 13.34
C ASP A 176 3.01 -42.26 13.28
N ALA A 177 2.52 -41.96 12.08
CA ALA A 177 1.41 -41.03 11.87
C ALA A 177 0.11 -41.65 12.44
N VAL A 178 -0.09 -41.54 13.76
CA VAL A 178 -1.39 -41.82 14.37
C VAL A 178 -2.28 -40.61 14.12
N GLY A 179 -2.98 -40.63 12.99
CA GLY A 179 -3.95 -39.60 12.65
C GLY A 179 -5.09 -39.59 13.67
N ARG A 180 -5.18 -38.53 14.49
CA ARG A 180 -6.42 -38.22 15.22
C ARG A 180 -7.56 -37.75 14.31
N TYR A 181 -7.29 -37.63 13.00
CA TYR A 181 -8.28 -37.34 11.96
C TYR A 181 -7.95 -38.10 10.66
N GLY A 182 -8.25 -39.41 10.63
CA GLY A 182 -8.76 -40.09 9.42
C GLY A 182 -7.91 -40.26 8.16
N CYS A 183 -6.63 -39.88 8.10
CA CYS A 183 -5.78 -40.24 6.95
C CYS A 183 -5.15 -41.62 7.15
N ARG A 184 -5.73 -42.66 6.53
CA ARG A 184 -5.08 -43.98 6.39
C ARG A 184 -3.88 -43.91 5.45
N THR A 185 -2.93 -44.78 5.72
CA THR A 185 -1.49 -44.61 5.50
C THR A 185 -0.91 -44.88 4.11
N PRO A 186 -1.60 -45.31 3.03
CA PRO A 186 -0.89 -45.57 1.77
C PRO A 186 -0.82 -44.34 0.84
N ARG A 187 -0.88 -43.10 1.35
CA ARG A 187 -0.89 -41.87 0.51
C ARG A 187 0.29 -40.92 0.72
N LEU A 188 1.33 -41.34 1.44
CA LEU A 188 2.56 -40.54 1.66
C LEU A 188 3.29 -40.18 0.34
N HIS A 189 3.27 -41.06 -0.67
CA HIS A 189 3.91 -40.79 -1.96
C HIS A 189 3.18 -39.74 -2.82
N ALA A 190 1.87 -39.57 -2.66
CA ALA A 190 1.09 -38.59 -3.42
C ALA A 190 1.27 -37.16 -2.86
N CYS A 191 1.40 -37.03 -1.54
CA CYS A 191 1.56 -35.75 -0.86
C CYS A 191 2.90 -35.06 -1.19
N VAL A 192 3.97 -35.85 -1.39
CA VAL A 192 5.30 -35.33 -1.75
C VAL A 192 5.41 -34.95 -3.23
N ARG A 193 4.55 -35.49 -4.11
CA ARG A 193 4.62 -35.25 -5.57
C ARG A 193 3.58 -34.27 -6.12
N GLY A 194 2.75 -33.66 -5.28
CA GLY A 194 1.73 -32.70 -5.74
C GLY A 194 0.69 -33.30 -6.70
N VAL A 195 0.50 -34.63 -6.68
CA VAL A 195 -0.50 -35.30 -7.52
C VAL A 195 -1.80 -35.48 -6.74
N HIS A 196 -2.89 -35.20 -7.45
CA HIS A 196 -4.28 -35.11 -6.98
C HIS A 196 -4.69 -36.23 -6.00
N CYS A 197 -5.41 -35.85 -4.95
CA CYS A 197 -6.16 -36.77 -4.10
C CYS A 197 -7.64 -36.62 -4.48
N PRO A 198 -8.24 -37.52 -5.27
CA PRO A 198 -9.69 -37.54 -5.42
C PRO A 198 -10.32 -38.06 -4.12
N LEU A 199 -11.51 -37.52 -3.83
CA LEU A 199 -12.35 -37.89 -2.69
C LEU A 199 -12.61 -39.39 -2.65
#